data_AF-A0A7Y0DDP1-F1
#
_entry.id   AF-A0A7Y0DDP1-F1
#
_cell.length_a   1.000
_cell.length_b   1.000
_cell.length_c   1.000
_cell.angle_alpha   90.00
_cell.angle_beta   90.00
_cell.angle_gamma   90.00
#
_symmetry.space_group_name_H-M   'P 1'
#
loop_
_entity.id
_entity.type
_entity.pdbx_description
1 polymer ?
#
loop_
_entity_poly.entity_id
_entity_poly.type
_entity_poly.pdbx_seq_one_letter_code
_entity_poly.pdbx_strand_id
1 'polypeptide(L)'
;MVALPTSSKATALQTGRTGDPDPAVRLFAKTGLVIKAGTKFELVVPDEAKDMVSIGWGGAPSTPSRRITVSCPARASSSGWQAYAGGYWAPRPACVPLIVRAGGKEQRVLIGLGTPCPGQLPPQGPSDQ
;
A
#
# COMPACT_ATOMS: atom_id res chain seq x y z
N MET A 1 -0.60 -14.61 6.18
CA MET A 1 0.47 -13.63 6.46
C MET A 1 0.60 -12.71 5.26
N VAL A 2 1.01 -11.45 5.47
CA VAL A 2 1.21 -10.44 4.41
C VAL A 2 2.48 -9.66 4.69
N ALA A 3 3.26 -9.37 3.65
CA ALA A 3 4.44 -8.53 3.72
C ALA A 3 4.14 -7.12 3.22
N LEU A 4 4.44 -6.12 4.06
CA LEU A 4 4.33 -4.69 3.76
C LEU A 4 5.62 -3.98 4.22
N PRO A 5 6.06 -2.90 3.55
CA PRO A 5 7.27 -2.15 3.91
C PRO A 5 7.04 -1.28 5.16
N THR A 6 6.84 -1.92 6.30
CA THR A 6 6.37 -1.30 7.55
C THR A 6 7.42 -1.31 8.66
N SER A 7 8.56 -1.93 8.41
CA SER A 7 9.71 -1.90 9.31
C SER A 7 10.20 -0.46 9.50
N SER A 8 10.66 -0.14 10.71
CA SER A 8 11.34 1.14 10.97
C SER A 8 12.62 1.29 10.15
N LYS A 9 13.21 0.22 9.61
CA LYS A 9 14.34 0.30 8.66
C LYS A 9 13.93 0.17 7.21
N ALA A 10 12.63 0.09 6.91
CA ALA A 10 12.16 0.09 5.54
C ALA A 10 12.45 1.45 4.89
N THR A 11 12.79 1.42 3.61
CA THR A 11 12.82 2.62 2.79
C THR A 11 11.39 3.09 2.52
N ALA A 12 11.15 4.40 2.65
CA ALA A 12 9.95 5.03 2.13
C ALA A 12 9.78 4.76 0.63
N LEU A 13 8.54 4.65 0.17
CA LEU A 13 8.24 4.39 -1.22
C LEU A 13 8.47 5.65 -2.06
N GLN A 14 9.07 5.47 -3.23
CA GLN A 14 9.19 6.55 -4.22
C GLN A 14 7.81 6.90 -4.77
N THR A 15 7.54 8.19 -4.94
CA THR A 15 6.35 8.72 -5.64
C THR A 15 6.72 9.23 -7.02
N GLY A 16 5.83 8.99 -7.99
CA GLY A 16 5.88 9.61 -9.32
C GLY A 16 4.53 10.23 -9.68
N ARG A 17 4.54 11.27 -10.51
CA ARG A 17 3.30 11.90 -11.02
C ARG A 17 2.51 10.93 -11.89
N THR A 18 1.19 10.90 -11.70
CA THR A 18 0.26 10.10 -12.51
C THR A 18 -0.10 10.77 -13.83
N GLY A 19 -0.03 12.11 -13.89
CA GLY A 19 -0.55 12.89 -15.01
C GLY A 19 -2.09 13.03 -15.00
N ASP A 20 -2.76 12.52 -13.96
CA ASP A 20 -4.20 12.62 -13.79
C ASP A 20 -4.61 14.05 -13.39
N PRO A 21 -5.72 14.60 -13.93
CA PRO A 21 -6.21 15.91 -13.52
C PRO A 21 -6.76 15.96 -12.09
N ASP A 22 -7.16 14.84 -11.50
CA ASP A 22 -7.65 14.80 -10.12
C ASP A 22 -6.48 14.97 -9.13
N PRO A 23 -6.46 16.06 -8.34
CA PRO A 23 -5.39 16.31 -7.40
C PRO A 23 -5.29 15.25 -6.29
N ALA A 24 -6.37 14.51 -5.99
CA ALA A 24 -6.35 13.46 -4.97
C ALA A 24 -5.44 12.27 -5.35
N VAL A 25 -5.20 12.07 -6.65
CA VAL A 25 -4.41 10.98 -7.22
C VAL A 25 -3.18 11.46 -7.97
N ARG A 26 -2.73 12.70 -7.70
CA ARG A 26 -1.58 13.35 -8.34
C ARG A 26 -0.30 12.51 -8.33
N LEU A 27 -0.01 11.85 -7.20
CA LEU A 27 1.17 11.01 -7.02
C LEU A 27 0.77 9.56 -6.89
N PHE A 28 1.62 8.67 -7.41
CA PHE A 28 1.50 7.24 -7.24
C PHE A 28 2.80 6.61 -6.74
N ALA A 29 2.69 5.74 -5.74
CA ALA A 29 3.78 4.94 -5.21
C ALA A 29 3.49 3.45 -5.46
N LYS A 30 4.24 2.85 -6.39
CA LYS A 30 4.10 1.44 -6.75
C LYS A 30 4.70 0.56 -5.67
N THR A 31 3.98 -0.47 -5.23
CA THR A 31 4.58 -1.56 -4.46
C THR A 31 3.81 -2.88 -4.62
N GLY A 32 4.51 -3.99 -4.47
CA GLY A 32 3.92 -5.33 -4.51
C GLY A 32 3.45 -5.77 -3.11
N LEU A 33 2.35 -6.52 -3.07
CA LEU A 33 1.97 -7.28 -1.87
C LEU A 33 2.19 -8.76 -2.12
N VAL A 34 2.73 -9.45 -1.12
CA VAL A 34 2.86 -10.90 -1.15
C VAL A 34 2.00 -11.47 -0.04
N ILE A 35 1.03 -12.31 -0.41
CA ILE A 35 0.00 -12.85 0.48
C ILE A 35 0.08 -14.37 0.47
N LYS A 36 0.08 -14.99 1.66
CA LYS A 36 0.08 -16.44 1.81
C LYS A 36 -1.27 -17.03 1.39
N ALA A 37 -1.25 -18.14 0.65
CA ALA A 37 -2.43 -18.91 0.28
C ALA A 37 -3.31 -19.24 1.48
N GLY A 38 -4.62 -19.19 1.29
CA GLY A 38 -5.62 -19.34 2.35
C GLY A 38 -5.76 -18.13 3.27
N THR A 39 -5.01 -17.04 3.05
CA THR A 39 -5.14 -15.81 3.84
C THR A 39 -6.12 -14.84 3.15
N LYS A 40 -7.11 -14.36 3.91
CA LYS A 40 -7.84 -13.13 3.59
C LYS A 40 -7.07 -11.95 4.15
N PHE A 41 -6.82 -10.95 3.31
CA PHE A 41 -6.16 -9.70 3.67
C PHE A 41 -7.10 -8.52 3.41
N GLU A 42 -7.16 -7.58 4.34
CA GLU A 42 -7.77 -6.28 4.12
C GLU A 42 -6.77 -5.18 4.44
N LEU A 43 -6.76 -4.15 3.60
CA LEU A 43 -6.06 -2.91 3.83
C LEU A 43 -7.10 -1.80 3.88
N VAL A 44 -6.99 -0.92 4.88
CA VAL A 44 -7.97 0.13 5.14
C VAL A 44 -7.24 1.45 5.38
N VAL A 45 -7.73 2.49 4.73
CA VAL A 45 -7.40 3.89 5.01
C VAL A 45 -8.30 4.37 6.15
N PRO A 46 -7.74 4.63 7.35
CA PRO A 46 -8.53 5.11 8.48
C PRO A 46 -9.07 6.52 8.19
N ASP A 47 -10.11 6.95 8.92
CA ASP A 47 -10.83 8.19 8.62
C ASP A 47 -9.94 9.44 8.69
N GLU A 48 -8.98 9.47 9.61
CA GLU A 48 -8.00 10.54 9.74
C GLU A 48 -7.06 10.69 8.53
N ALA A 49 -6.97 9.68 7.66
CA ALA A 49 -6.10 9.67 6.49
C ALA A 49 -6.87 9.63 5.16
N LYS A 50 -8.20 9.78 5.19
CA LYS A 50 -9.08 9.63 4.01
C LYS A 50 -8.71 10.56 2.84
N ASP A 51 -8.20 11.75 3.15
CA ASP A 51 -7.80 12.77 2.17
C ASP A 51 -6.28 12.76 1.92
N MET A 52 -5.55 11.84 2.54
CA MET A 52 -4.09 11.73 2.43
C MET A 52 -3.64 10.60 1.50
N VAL A 53 -4.43 9.53 1.41
CA VAL A 53 -4.05 8.35 0.64
C VAL A 53 -5.26 7.55 0.15
N SER A 54 -5.16 7.03 -1.06
CA SER A 54 -6.02 5.97 -1.58
C SER A 54 -5.18 4.75 -1.95
N ILE A 55 -5.80 3.57 -1.93
CA ILE A 55 -5.14 2.27 -2.07
C ILE A 55 -5.75 1.43 -3.19
N GLY A 56 -4.95 0.57 -3.81
CA GLY A 56 -5.43 -0.37 -4.83
C GLY A 56 -4.41 -1.45 -5.15
N TRP A 57 -4.82 -2.71 -5.01
CA TRP A 57 -4.06 -3.90 -5.37
C TRP A 57 -4.97 -4.96 -5.99
N GLY A 58 -4.48 -5.59 -7.06
CA GLY A 58 -5.27 -6.55 -7.82
C GLY A 58 -6.37 -5.87 -8.64
N GLY A 59 -6.82 -6.58 -9.69
CA GLY A 59 -7.72 -6.03 -10.70
C GLY A 59 -7.00 -5.02 -11.61
N ALA A 60 -7.15 -5.18 -12.92
CA ALA A 60 -6.66 -4.22 -13.89
C ALA A 60 -7.85 -3.69 -14.70
N PRO A 61 -8.08 -2.36 -14.73
CA PRO A 61 -7.42 -1.33 -13.91
C PRO A 61 -7.89 -1.34 -12.44
N SER A 62 -7.01 -0.96 -11.52
CA SER A 62 -7.34 -0.82 -10.09
C SER A 62 -7.86 0.59 -9.80
N THR A 63 -9.06 0.71 -9.22
CA THR A 63 -9.66 2.00 -8.84
C THR A 63 -9.17 2.45 -7.46
N PRO A 64 -8.77 3.73 -7.27
CA PRO A 64 -8.47 4.30 -5.97
C PRO A 64 -9.60 4.03 -4.98
N SER A 65 -9.27 3.39 -3.86
CA SER A 65 -10.25 2.96 -2.86
C SER A 65 -9.74 3.27 -1.45
N ARG A 66 -10.64 3.32 -0.47
CA ARG A 66 -10.29 3.43 0.96
C ARG A 66 -10.16 2.08 1.66
N ARG A 67 -10.65 1.02 1.02
CA ARG A 67 -10.60 -0.34 1.53
C ARG A 67 -10.42 -1.28 0.37
N ILE A 68 -9.50 -2.22 0.50
CA ILE A 68 -9.39 -3.36 -0.40
C ILE A 68 -9.45 -4.65 0.39
N THR A 69 -10.06 -5.67 -0.21
CA THR A 69 -10.03 -7.04 0.30
C THR A 69 -9.39 -7.90 -0.77
N VAL A 70 -8.31 -8.59 -0.41
CA VAL A 70 -7.66 -9.55 -1.29
C VAL A 70 -7.86 -10.94 -0.72
N SER A 71 -8.55 -11.79 -1.48
CA SER A 71 -8.70 -13.21 -1.17
C SER A 71 -7.66 -14.01 -1.94
N CYS A 72 -6.87 -14.79 -1.21
CA CYS A 72 -5.88 -15.68 -1.78
C CYS A 72 -6.39 -17.13 -1.59
N PRO A 73 -7.13 -17.71 -2.56
CA PRO A 73 -7.70 -19.04 -2.41
C PRO A 73 -6.60 -20.10 -2.22
N ALA A 74 -6.88 -21.14 -1.42
CA ALA A 74 -5.93 -22.19 -1.10
C ALA A 74 -5.54 -23.07 -2.31
N ARG A 75 -6.31 -23.01 -3.41
CA ARG A 75 -6.02 -23.72 -4.67
C ARG A 75 -4.98 -22.95 -5.49
N ALA A 76 -3.72 -23.01 -5.09
CA ALA A 76 -2.60 -22.66 -5.96
C ALA A 76 -1.43 -23.58 -5.64
N SER A 77 -1.19 -24.54 -6.53
CA SER A 77 -0.15 -25.57 -6.47
C SER A 77 1.28 -25.04 -6.66
N SER A 78 1.57 -23.81 -6.23
CA SER A 78 2.91 -23.22 -6.32
C SER A 78 3.22 -22.36 -5.08
N SER A 79 4.21 -22.78 -4.29
CA SER A 79 4.85 -22.07 -3.16
C SER A 79 3.99 -21.61 -1.96
N GLY A 80 2.66 -21.58 -2.07
CA GLY A 80 1.77 -21.09 -1.01
C GLY A 80 1.78 -19.58 -0.83
N TRP A 81 2.32 -18.80 -1.78
CA TRP A 81 2.31 -17.33 -1.76
C TRP A 81 1.93 -16.78 -3.13
N GLN A 82 1.20 -15.66 -3.15
CA GLN A 82 0.80 -14.95 -4.38
C GLN A 82 1.20 -13.48 -4.29
N ALA A 83 1.71 -12.96 -5.40
CA ALA A 83 2.08 -11.55 -5.53
C ALA A 83 0.97 -10.76 -6.23
N TYR A 84 0.65 -9.60 -5.69
CA TYR A 84 -0.33 -8.67 -6.22
C TYR A 84 0.35 -7.35 -6.52
N ALA A 85 0.24 -6.90 -7.77
CA ALA A 85 0.69 -5.57 -8.16
C ALA A 85 -0.34 -4.52 -7.73
N GLY A 86 0.14 -3.37 -7.28
CA GLY A 86 -0.70 -2.26 -6.86
C GLY A 86 0.12 -1.09 -6.36
N GLY A 87 -0.51 -0.21 -5.60
CA GLY A 87 0.15 0.94 -5.04
C GLY A 87 -0.78 1.89 -4.29
N TYR A 88 -0.18 3.01 -3.91
CA TYR A 88 -0.82 4.10 -3.19
C TYR A 88 -0.96 5.29 -4.10
N TRP A 89 -2.10 5.97 -4.05
CA TRP A 89 -2.26 7.31 -4.60
C TRP A 89 -2.26 8.32 -3.47
N ALA A 90 -1.64 9.48 -3.69
CA ALA A 90 -1.61 10.56 -2.73
C ALA A 90 -1.61 11.93 -3.43
N PRO A 91 -2.19 12.97 -2.81
CA PRO A 91 -2.14 14.33 -3.36
C PRO A 91 -0.77 14.99 -3.19
N ARG A 92 0.03 14.54 -2.22
CA ARG A 92 1.36 15.08 -1.88
C ARG A 92 2.18 14.04 -1.07
N PRO A 93 3.52 14.17 -0.99
CA PRO A 93 4.34 13.26 -0.20
C PRO A 93 4.01 13.32 1.29
N ALA A 94 3.87 12.16 1.94
CA ALA A 94 3.47 12.05 3.34
C ALA A 94 3.85 10.71 3.98
N CYS A 95 3.94 10.70 5.31
CA CYS A 95 3.84 9.48 6.10
C CYS A 95 2.36 9.23 6.45
N VAL A 96 1.81 8.08 6.07
CA VAL A 96 0.37 7.80 6.22
C VAL A 96 0.11 6.56 7.09
N PRO A 97 -0.90 6.61 7.97
CA PRO A 97 -1.34 5.43 8.72
C PRO A 97 -2.27 4.57 7.87
N LEU A 98 -2.11 3.26 7.97
CA LEU A 98 -3.02 2.27 7.40
C LEU A 98 -3.36 1.20 8.43
N ILE A 99 -4.52 0.58 8.27
CA ILE A 99 -4.93 -0.57 9.07
C ILE A 99 -4.86 -1.81 8.20
N VAL A 100 -4.11 -2.81 8.68
CA VAL A 100 -3.94 -4.12 8.06
C VAL A 100 -4.73 -5.14 8.86
N ARG A 101 -5.61 -5.89 8.19
CA ARG A 101 -6.32 -7.01 8.78
C ARG A 101 -5.96 -8.29 8.05
N ALA A 102 -5.44 -9.28 8.77
CA ALA A 102 -5.13 -10.58 8.20
C ALA A 102 -5.21 -11.68 9.27
N GLY A 103 -5.85 -12.80 8.94
CA GLY A 103 -5.92 -13.96 9.84
C GLY A 103 -6.49 -13.65 11.23
N GLY A 104 -7.53 -12.79 11.29
CA GLY A 104 -8.18 -12.39 12.54
C GLY A 104 -7.42 -11.36 13.39
N LYS A 105 -6.25 -10.90 12.95
CA LYS A 105 -5.49 -9.83 13.61
C LYS A 105 -5.64 -8.52 12.87
N GLU A 106 -5.64 -7.43 13.63
CA GLU A 106 -5.58 -6.06 13.14
C GLU A 106 -4.28 -5.41 13.61
N GLN A 107 -3.62 -4.68 12.71
CA GLN A 107 -2.43 -3.90 13.04
C GLN A 107 -2.45 -2.57 12.29
N ARG A 108 -2.15 -1.49 13.03
CA ARG A 108 -1.89 -0.18 12.44
C ARG A 108 -0.42 -0.10 12.02
N VAL A 109 -0.18 0.36 10.80
CA VAL A 109 1.16 0.50 10.21
C VAL A 109 1.33 1.87 9.60
N LEU A 110 2.59 2.33 9.52
CA LEU A 110 2.94 3.59 8.89
C LEU A 110 3.68 3.30 7.57
N ILE A 111 3.29 3.99 6.50
CA ILE A 111 3.91 3.88 5.18
C ILE A 111 4.38 5.27 4.76
N GLY A 112 5.68 5.41 4.50
CA GLY A 112 6.25 6.62 3.89
C GLY A 112 6.02 6.63 2.38
N LEU A 113 5.40 7.70 1.86
CA LEU A 113 5.13 7.93 0.44
C LEU A 113 5.85 9.21 0.02
N GLY A 114 7.01 9.11 -0.63
CA GLY A 114 7.90 10.22 -0.97
C GLY A 114 8.56 10.89 0.25
N THR A 115 7.94 10.82 1.42
CA THR A 115 8.43 11.29 2.71
C THR A 115 8.50 10.11 3.69
N PRO A 116 9.63 9.87 4.36
CA PRO A 116 9.74 8.78 5.33
C PRO A 116 8.91 9.01 6.59
N CYS A 117 8.40 7.92 7.15
CA CYS A 117 7.85 7.91 8.51
C CYS A 117 8.96 7.93 9.58
N PRO A 118 8.67 8.24 10.85
CA PRO A 118 9.66 8.20 11.92
C PRO A 118 10.44 6.87 11.95
N GLY A 119 11.77 6.97 11.84
CA GLY A 119 12.69 5.84 11.79
C GLY A 119 13.02 5.32 10.38
N GLN A 120 12.11 5.47 9.40
CA GLN A 120 12.30 4.96 8.04
C GLN A 120 13.45 5.65 7.29
N LEU A 121 14.03 4.91 6.36
CA LEU A 121 15.04 5.45 5.45
C LEU A 121 14.39 6.28 4.34
N PRO A 122 15.07 7.31 3.82
CA PRO A 122 14.61 8.07 2.65
C PRO A 122 14.36 7.17 1.43
N PRO A 123 13.50 7.58 0.47
CA PRO A 123 13.27 6.84 -0.76
C PRO A 123 14.57 6.50 -1.51
N GLN A 124 14.61 5.34 -2.17
CA GLN A 124 15.82 4.87 -2.89
C GLN A 124 16.17 5.69 -4.15
N GLY A 125 15.31 6.65 -4.51
CA GLY A 125 15.47 7.52 -5.68
C GLY A 125 14.66 8.81 -5.53
N PRO A 126 14.75 9.73 -6.51
CA PRO A 126 14.02 10.99 -6.46
C PRO A 126 12.52 10.73 -6.41
N SER A 127 11.84 11.41 -5.49
CA SER A 127 10.39 11.38 -5.37
C SER A 127 9.81 12.68 -5.87
N ASP A 128 8.76 12.58 -6.70
CA ASP A 128 8.01 13.75 -7.11
C ASP A 128 7.24 14.33 -5.91
N GLN A 129 7.23 15.67 -5.85
CA GLN A 129 6.49 16.48 -4.89
C GLN A 129 5.15 16.94 -5.48
#